data_AF-A0A852TV19-F1
#
_entry.id   AF-A0A852TV19-F1
#
_cell.length_a   1.000
_cell.length_b   1.000
_cell.length_c   1.000
_cell.angle_alpha   90.00
_cell.angle_beta   90.00
_cell.angle_gamma   90.00
#
_symmetry.space_group_name_H-M   'P 1'
#
loop_
_entity.id
_entity.type
_entity.pdbx_description
1 polymer ?
#
loop_
_entity_poly.entity_id
_entity_poly.type
_entity_poly.pdbx_seq_one_letter_code
_entity_poly.pdbx_strand_id
1 'polypeptide(L)'
;MLGTAERLAGILGPPLHAGAAAAAPDAVPAARAQSEEILEIALATGQPPGGYVLDDVLVAYQLTRPGPGRDLLLERLRPLDDHPEWEATLRAYLRHGFDRKAVAAQLHLHPNTVDHRLGRIARVCGVDPANPAERLTTFTALYARDRAGYRPQPE
;
A
#
# COMPACT_ATOMS: atom_id res chain seq x y z
N MET A 1 2.89 22.36 8.18
CA MET A 1 2.77 21.96 6.75
C MET A 1 1.39 21.40 6.40
N LEU A 2 0.68 20.69 7.30
CA LEU A 2 -0.68 20.19 7.04
C LEU A 2 -1.68 21.25 6.51
N GLY A 3 -1.65 22.47 7.07
CA GLY A 3 -2.61 23.52 6.69
C GLY A 3 -2.51 24.05 5.25
N THR A 4 -1.42 23.76 4.52
CA THR A 4 -1.28 24.21 3.12
C THR A 4 -2.02 23.30 2.15
N ALA A 5 -1.95 21.98 2.34
CA ALA A 5 -2.67 21.02 1.51
C ALA A 5 -4.19 21.14 1.70
N GLU A 6 -4.65 21.30 2.95
CA GLU A 6 -6.06 21.55 3.27
C GLU A 6 -6.56 22.87 2.66
N ARG A 7 -5.74 23.94 2.69
CA ARG A 7 -6.07 25.20 2.01
C ARG A 7 -6.17 25.04 0.50
N LEU A 8 -5.22 24.33 -0.12
CA LEU A 8 -5.26 24.08 -1.56
C LEU A 8 -6.49 23.26 -1.97
N ALA A 9 -6.88 22.27 -1.16
CA ALA A 9 -8.09 21.47 -1.40
C ALA A 9 -9.35 22.34 -1.35
N GLY A 10 -9.43 23.26 -0.38
CA GLY A 10 -10.53 24.23 -0.28
C GLY A 10 -10.61 25.22 -1.45
N ILE A 11 -9.51 25.47 -2.16
CA ILE A 11 -9.45 26.39 -3.32
C ILE A 11 -9.72 25.66 -4.63
N LEU A 12 -9.13 24.48 -4.81
CA LEU A 12 -9.09 23.80 -6.11
C LEU A 12 -10.39 23.05 -6.42
N GLY A 13 -11.13 22.58 -5.42
CA GLY A 13 -12.45 21.96 -5.59
C GLY A 13 -12.50 20.43 -5.54
N PRO A 14 -11.63 19.66 -6.23
CA PRO A 14 -11.60 18.21 -6.09
C PRO A 14 -10.73 17.75 -4.91
N PRO A 15 -10.94 16.50 -4.45
CA PRO A 15 -10.01 15.88 -3.51
C PRO A 15 -8.61 15.79 -4.14
N LEU A 16 -7.61 16.35 -3.47
CA LEU A 16 -6.21 16.32 -3.92
C LEU A 16 -5.35 15.44 -3.01
N HIS A 17 -4.30 14.86 -3.58
CA HIS A 17 -3.18 14.26 -2.85
C HIS A 17 -1.95 15.14 -3.03
N ALA A 18 -1.24 15.43 -1.94
CA ALA A 18 0.00 16.19 -1.99
C ALA A 18 1.06 15.55 -1.08
N GLY A 19 2.25 15.30 -1.60
CA GLY A 19 3.43 14.99 -0.79
C GLY A 19 4.18 16.27 -0.45
N ALA A 20 4.72 16.36 0.76
CA ALA A 20 5.41 17.55 1.25
C ALA A 20 6.67 17.21 2.06
N ALA A 21 7.73 17.95 1.81
CA ALA A 21 8.96 17.96 2.59
C ALA A 21 9.45 19.41 2.77
N ALA A 22 9.92 19.73 3.97
CA ALA A 22 10.54 21.02 4.26
C ALA A 22 12.06 20.92 4.08
N ALA A 23 12.66 21.96 3.49
CA ALA A 23 14.10 22.03 3.28
C ALA A 23 14.62 23.48 3.33
N ALA A 24 15.90 23.61 3.65
CA ALA A 24 16.66 24.82 3.37
C ALA A 24 16.80 25.02 1.84
N PRO A 25 17.07 26.26 1.36
CA PRO A 25 17.07 26.57 -0.08
C PRO A 25 17.98 25.68 -0.93
N ASP A 26 19.13 25.28 -0.40
CA ASP A 26 20.11 24.40 -1.03
C ASP A 26 19.65 22.93 -1.12
N ALA A 27 18.73 22.51 -0.25
CA ALA A 27 18.17 21.16 -0.22
C ALA A 27 16.81 21.02 -0.95
N VAL A 28 16.31 22.10 -1.57
CA VAL A 28 15.02 22.08 -2.32
C VAL A 28 14.95 20.98 -3.38
N PRO A 29 15.99 20.69 -4.19
CA PRO A 29 15.93 19.59 -5.15
C PRO A 29 15.70 18.22 -4.49
N ALA A 30 16.36 17.97 -3.35
CA ALA A 30 16.19 16.72 -2.60
C ALA A 30 14.80 16.62 -1.95
N ALA A 31 14.30 17.72 -1.38
CA ALA A 31 12.96 17.77 -0.80
C ALA A 31 11.86 17.62 -1.86
N ARG A 32 12.06 18.12 -3.07
CA ARG A 32 11.15 17.88 -4.19
C ARG A 32 11.07 16.39 -4.50
N ALA A 33 12.20 15.73 -4.72
CA ALA A 33 12.24 14.29 -5.00
C ALA A 33 11.59 13.48 -3.86
N GLN A 34 11.86 13.83 -2.60
CA GLN A 34 11.21 13.19 -1.45
C GLN A 34 9.69 13.42 -1.43
N SER A 35 9.23 14.63 -1.76
CA SER A 35 7.79 14.95 -1.83
C SER A 35 7.09 14.16 -2.93
N GLU A 36 7.75 13.97 -4.08
CA GLU A 36 7.27 13.11 -5.17
C GLU A 36 7.19 11.64 -4.69
N GLU A 37 8.23 11.11 -4.04
CA GLU A 37 8.18 9.75 -3.46
C GLU A 37 7.05 9.59 -2.43
N ILE A 38 6.84 10.56 -1.54
CA ILE A 38 5.74 10.56 -0.55
C ILE A 38 4.38 10.52 -1.25
N LEU A 39 4.18 11.36 -2.27
CA LEU A 39 2.93 11.39 -3.03
C LEU A 39 2.66 10.04 -3.72
N GLU A 40 3.67 9.47 -4.38
CA GLU A 40 3.53 8.18 -5.05
C GLU A 40 3.16 7.07 -4.07
N ILE A 41 3.75 7.05 -2.87
CA ILE A 41 3.42 6.06 -1.84
C ILE A 41 2.00 6.26 -1.32
N ALA A 42 1.59 7.50 -1.05
CA ALA A 42 0.23 7.79 -0.60
C ALA A 42 -0.81 7.30 -1.63
N LEU A 43 -0.56 7.56 -2.92
CA LEU A 43 -1.42 7.11 -4.01
C LEU A 43 -1.41 5.58 -4.17
N ALA A 44 -0.23 4.96 -4.21
CA ALA A 44 -0.09 3.51 -4.39
C ALA A 44 -0.77 2.72 -3.25
N THR A 45 -0.65 3.20 -2.01
CA THR A 45 -1.22 2.53 -0.83
C THR A 45 -2.69 2.89 -0.57
N GLY A 46 -3.32 3.68 -1.45
CA GLY A 46 -4.74 4.02 -1.37
C GLY A 46 -5.10 4.93 -0.20
N GLN A 47 -4.18 5.81 0.20
CA GLN A 47 -4.47 6.82 1.21
C GLN A 47 -5.61 7.73 0.73
N PRO A 48 -6.47 8.24 1.63
CA PRO A 48 -7.51 9.19 1.25
C PRO A 48 -6.90 10.48 0.68
N PRO A 49 -7.68 11.33 -0.01
CA PRO A 49 -7.21 12.66 -0.41
C PRO A 49 -6.72 13.46 0.81
N GLY A 50 -5.55 14.09 0.70
CA GLY A 50 -4.90 14.80 1.80
C GLY A 50 -3.46 15.23 1.51
N GLY A 51 -2.88 15.97 2.45
CA GLY A 51 -1.44 16.29 2.45
C GLY A 51 -0.67 15.32 3.33
N TYR A 52 0.44 14.81 2.81
CA TYR A 52 1.28 13.79 3.43
C TYR A 52 2.71 14.28 3.60
N VAL A 53 3.29 14.04 4.76
CA VAL A 53 4.73 14.14 5.01
C VAL A 53 5.35 12.74 5.16
N LEU A 54 6.67 12.67 5.29
CA LEU A 54 7.36 11.38 5.44
C LEU A 54 6.83 10.55 6.60
N ASP A 55 6.48 11.17 7.72
CA ASP A 55 5.99 10.47 8.91
C ASP A 55 4.67 9.71 8.66
N ASP A 56 3.79 10.28 7.83
CA ASP A 56 2.50 9.66 7.48
C ASP A 56 2.65 8.38 6.64
N VAL A 57 3.77 8.25 5.92
CA VAL A 57 4.05 7.12 5.02
C VAL A 57 5.31 6.35 5.40
N LEU A 58 5.88 6.59 6.59
CA LEU A 58 7.24 6.21 6.96
C LEU A 58 7.55 4.72 6.74
N VAL A 59 6.64 3.86 7.17
CA VAL A 59 6.78 2.40 7.06
C VAL A 59 6.73 1.97 5.60
N ALA A 60 5.72 2.41 4.84
CA ALA A 60 5.61 2.09 3.42
C ALA A 60 6.79 2.66 2.62
N TYR A 61 7.28 3.84 2.98
CA TYR A 61 8.45 4.47 2.39
C TYR A 61 9.69 3.60 2.52
N GLN A 62 9.97 3.08 3.73
CA GLN A 62 11.13 2.23 3.94
C GLN A 62 10.96 0.84 3.29
N LEU A 63 9.77 0.27 3.37
CA LEU A 63 9.50 -1.10 2.90
C LEU A 63 9.45 -1.23 1.38
N THR A 64 9.19 -0.14 0.66
CA THR A 64 9.06 -0.16 -0.81
C THR A 64 10.33 0.31 -1.55
N ARG A 65 11.41 0.60 -0.80
CA ARG A 65 12.71 0.95 -1.40
C ARG A 65 13.21 -0.16 -2.35
N PRO A 66 13.77 0.20 -3.51
CA PRO A 66 14.39 -0.77 -4.40
C PRO A 66 15.49 -1.58 -3.70
N GLY A 67 15.56 -2.88 -3.99
CA GLY A 67 16.59 -3.78 -3.46
C GLY A 67 16.17 -5.25 -3.52
N PRO A 68 17.11 -6.18 -3.27
CA PRO A 68 16.88 -7.61 -3.45
C PRO A 68 15.74 -8.15 -2.56
N GLY A 69 15.56 -7.59 -1.37
CA GLY A 69 14.45 -7.96 -0.49
C GLY A 69 13.09 -7.60 -1.08
N ARG A 70 12.95 -6.40 -1.66
CA ARG A 70 11.73 -5.97 -2.35
C ARG A 70 11.44 -6.85 -3.56
N ASP A 71 12.46 -7.16 -4.34
CA ASP A 71 12.29 -7.96 -5.56
C ASP A 71 11.84 -9.39 -5.23
N LEU A 72 12.42 -10.02 -4.20
CA LEU A 72 11.94 -11.31 -3.69
C LEU A 72 10.51 -11.26 -3.15
N LEU A 73 10.10 -10.16 -2.51
CA LEU A 73 8.73 -9.98 -2.04
C LEU A 73 7.73 -9.89 -3.21
N LEU A 74 8.09 -9.15 -4.26
CA LEU A 74 7.29 -9.07 -5.49
C LEU A 74 7.15 -10.46 -6.15
N GLU A 75 8.25 -11.21 -6.25
CA GLU A 75 8.23 -12.57 -6.80
C GLU A 75 7.32 -13.52 -6.00
N ARG A 76 7.32 -13.42 -4.67
CA ARG A 76 6.45 -14.25 -3.83
C ARG A 76 4.97 -14.06 -4.12
N LEU A 77 4.54 -12.85 -4.47
CA LEU A 77 3.13 -12.57 -4.77
C LEU A 77 2.78 -12.68 -6.26
N ARG A 78 3.75 -12.96 -7.14
CA ARG A 78 3.50 -13.19 -8.57
C ARG A 78 2.39 -14.22 -8.87
N PRO A 79 2.23 -15.32 -8.10
CA PRO A 79 1.12 -16.25 -8.32
C PRO A 79 -0.28 -15.62 -8.18
N LEU A 80 -0.41 -14.45 -7.56
CA LEU A 80 -1.69 -13.75 -7.44
C LEU A 80 -2.12 -13.06 -8.75
N ASP A 81 -1.23 -12.88 -9.72
CA ASP A 81 -1.53 -12.23 -11.00
C ASP A 81 -2.64 -12.99 -11.76
N ASP A 82 -2.70 -14.31 -11.60
CA ASP A 82 -3.73 -15.18 -12.20
C ASP A 82 -4.98 -15.35 -11.31
N HIS A 83 -4.98 -14.77 -10.11
CA HIS A 83 -5.98 -15.00 -9.06
C HIS A 83 -6.41 -13.69 -8.38
N PRO A 84 -7.06 -12.76 -9.10
CA PRO A 84 -7.46 -11.45 -8.57
C PRO A 84 -8.41 -11.56 -7.36
N GLU A 85 -9.19 -12.63 -7.25
CA GLU A 85 -10.07 -12.87 -6.13
C GLU A 85 -9.33 -13.25 -4.83
N TRP A 86 -8.11 -13.80 -4.93
CA TRP A 86 -7.26 -14.10 -3.77
C TRP A 86 -6.61 -12.82 -3.25
N GLU A 87 -6.13 -11.97 -4.14
CA GLU A 87 -5.62 -10.65 -3.79
C GLU A 87 -6.70 -9.78 -3.15
N ALA A 88 -7.93 -9.79 -3.69
CA ALA A 88 -9.07 -9.11 -3.09
C ALA A 88 -9.33 -9.60 -1.64
N THR A 89 -9.17 -10.91 -1.39
CA THR A 89 -9.23 -11.50 -0.05
C THR A 89 -8.10 -11.00 0.86
N LEU A 90 -6.84 -10.94 0.40
CA LEU A 90 -5.72 -10.39 1.18
C LEU A 90 -5.95 -8.92 1.54
N ARG A 91 -6.34 -8.10 0.57
CA ARG A 91 -6.60 -6.66 0.79
C ARG A 91 -7.73 -6.44 1.78
N ALA A 92 -8.82 -7.21 1.68
CA ALA A 92 -9.89 -7.17 2.66
C ALA A 92 -9.41 -7.62 4.04
N TYR A 93 -8.60 -8.67 4.10
CA TYR A 93 -8.05 -9.19 5.36
C TYR A 93 -7.16 -8.18 6.08
N LEU A 94 -6.34 -7.43 5.34
CA LEU A 94 -5.57 -6.31 5.90
C LEU A 94 -6.48 -5.18 6.41
N ARG A 95 -7.44 -4.73 5.60
CA ARG A 95 -8.34 -3.61 5.95
C ARG A 95 -9.19 -3.89 7.18
N HIS A 96 -9.63 -5.14 7.36
CA HIS A 96 -10.46 -5.56 8.50
C HIS A 96 -9.64 -6.05 9.69
N GLY A 97 -8.35 -5.69 9.78
CA GLY A 97 -7.52 -6.02 10.94
C GLY A 97 -7.40 -7.53 11.19
N PHE A 98 -7.39 -8.31 10.12
CA PHE A 98 -7.30 -9.77 10.14
C PHE A 98 -8.56 -10.48 10.69
N ASP A 99 -9.73 -9.82 10.68
CA ASP A 99 -11.02 -10.43 11.00
C ASP A 99 -11.63 -11.15 9.78
N ARG A 100 -11.62 -12.49 9.85
CA ARG A 100 -12.17 -13.38 8.82
C ARG A 100 -13.68 -13.19 8.62
N LYS A 101 -14.43 -12.91 9.68
CA LYS A 101 -15.90 -12.74 9.59
C LYS A 101 -16.24 -11.44 8.88
N ALA A 102 -15.52 -10.36 9.19
CA ALA A 102 -15.66 -9.08 8.50
C ALA A 102 -15.29 -9.19 7.02
N VAL A 103 -14.21 -9.92 6.69
CA VAL A 103 -13.85 -10.22 5.28
C VAL A 103 -14.93 -11.02 4.57
N ALA A 104 -15.44 -12.07 5.21
CA ALA A 104 -16.51 -12.90 4.65
C ALA A 104 -17.76 -12.06 4.35
N ALA A 105 -18.16 -11.19 5.27
CA ALA A 105 -19.27 -10.27 5.09
C ALA A 105 -19.01 -9.27 3.95
N GLN A 106 -17.83 -8.64 3.90
CA GLN A 106 -17.48 -7.68 2.84
C GLN A 106 -17.48 -8.33 1.46
N LEU A 107 -16.94 -9.54 1.34
CA LEU A 107 -16.77 -10.21 0.06
C LEU A 107 -17.95 -11.11 -0.33
N HIS A 108 -19.02 -11.12 0.47
CA HIS A 108 -20.18 -12.00 0.32
C HIS A 108 -19.78 -13.50 0.20
N LEU A 109 -18.81 -13.90 1.02
CA LEU A 109 -18.29 -15.26 1.08
C LEU A 109 -18.73 -15.95 2.37
N HIS A 110 -18.74 -17.28 2.36
CA HIS A 110 -18.76 -18.04 3.61
C HIS A 110 -17.40 -17.91 4.32
N PRO A 111 -17.32 -17.84 5.67
CA PRO A 111 -16.05 -17.77 6.40
C PRO A 111 -15.03 -18.86 6.01
N ASN A 112 -15.49 -20.11 5.82
CA ASN A 112 -14.63 -21.21 5.34
C ASN A 112 -13.98 -20.92 3.97
N THR A 113 -14.63 -20.16 3.10
CA THR A 113 -14.06 -19.78 1.81
C THR A 113 -12.92 -18.78 1.97
N VAL A 114 -13.01 -17.88 2.96
CA VAL A 114 -11.91 -16.98 3.32
C VAL A 114 -10.71 -17.79 3.80
N ASP A 115 -10.92 -18.72 4.74
CA ASP A 115 -9.86 -19.60 5.23
C ASP A 115 -9.22 -20.44 4.13
N HIS A 116 -10.06 -21.01 3.25
CA HIS A 116 -9.57 -21.75 2.10
C HIS A 116 -8.70 -20.87 1.20
N ARG A 117 -9.13 -19.65 0.87
CA ARG A 117 -8.34 -18.72 0.04
C ARG A 117 -7.03 -18.33 0.71
N LEU A 118 -7.03 -17.98 2.00
CA LEU A 118 -5.81 -17.66 2.74
C LEU A 118 -4.84 -18.87 2.75
N GLY A 119 -5.35 -20.09 2.95
CA GLY A 119 -4.54 -21.31 2.88
C GLY A 119 -4.06 -21.67 1.46
N ARG A 120 -4.76 -21.25 0.40
CA ARG A 120 -4.25 -21.36 -0.98
C ARG A 120 -3.12 -20.38 -1.22
N ILE A 121 -3.28 -19.13 -0.80
CA ILE A 121 -2.28 -18.08 -0.89
C ILE A 121 -0.99 -18.52 -0.18
N ALA A 122 -1.10 -19.02 1.05
CA ALA A 122 0.04 -19.54 1.80
C ALA A 122 0.83 -20.60 1.00
N ARG A 123 0.12 -21.55 0.36
CA ARG A 123 0.74 -22.61 -0.43
C ARG A 123 1.41 -22.12 -1.70
N VAL A 124 0.77 -21.20 -2.44
CA VAL A 124 1.30 -20.76 -3.74
C VAL A 124 2.33 -19.65 -3.63
N CYS A 125 2.21 -18.76 -2.63
CA CYS A 125 3.10 -17.62 -2.43
C CYS A 125 4.26 -17.95 -1.47
N GLY A 126 4.18 -19.07 -0.73
CA GLY A 126 5.19 -19.46 0.26
C GLY A 126 5.28 -18.50 1.45
N VAL A 127 4.20 -17.77 1.72
CA VAL A 127 4.06 -16.87 2.87
C VAL A 127 2.60 -16.90 3.36
N ASP A 128 2.40 -17.16 4.65
CA ASP A 128 1.08 -17.34 5.24
C ASP A 128 0.51 -16.04 5.85
N PRO A 129 -0.53 -15.43 5.25
CA PRO A 129 -1.20 -14.26 5.83
C PRO A 129 -1.87 -14.56 7.18
N ALA A 130 -2.24 -15.81 7.47
CA ALA A 130 -2.88 -16.16 8.74
C ALA A 130 -1.87 -16.29 9.89
N ASN A 131 -0.61 -16.62 9.61
CA ASN A 131 0.47 -16.74 10.59
C ASN A 131 0.96 -15.35 11.05
N PRO A 132 0.82 -14.99 12.34
CA PRO A 132 1.27 -13.69 12.86
C PRO A 132 2.73 -13.33 12.52
N ALA A 133 3.63 -14.32 12.48
CA ALA A 133 5.04 -14.10 12.16
C ALA A 133 5.29 -13.77 10.67
N GLU A 134 4.39 -14.19 9.78
CA GLU A 134 4.52 -14.03 8.32
C GLU A 134 3.61 -12.93 7.75
N ARG A 135 2.68 -12.40 8.55
CA ARG A 135 1.81 -11.28 8.16
C ARG A 135 2.60 -10.07 7.68
N LEU A 136 3.61 -9.66 8.45
CA LEU A 136 4.43 -8.51 8.08
C LEU A 136 5.03 -8.71 6.69
N THR A 137 5.63 -9.87 6.43
CA THR A 137 6.18 -10.23 5.11
C THR A 137 5.12 -10.21 4.03
N THR A 138 3.94 -10.81 4.26
CA THR A 138 2.85 -10.87 3.28
C THR A 138 2.37 -9.47 2.88
N PHE A 139 2.12 -8.60 3.86
CA PHE A 139 1.57 -7.27 3.59
C PHE A 139 2.64 -6.27 3.16
N THR A 140 3.90 -6.48 3.54
CA THR A 140 5.05 -5.77 2.93
C THR A 140 5.12 -6.07 1.44
N ALA A 141 4.96 -7.34 1.05
CA ALA A 141 4.93 -7.71 -0.36
C ALA A 141 3.75 -7.07 -1.10
N LEU A 142 2.57 -6.98 -0.45
CA LEU A 142 1.41 -6.30 -1.03
C LEU A 142 1.68 -4.80 -1.27
N TYR A 143 2.27 -4.09 -0.29
CA TYR A 143 2.66 -2.70 -0.45
C TYR A 143 3.75 -2.50 -1.53
N ALA A 144 4.72 -3.40 -1.60
CA ALA A 144 5.73 -3.38 -2.67
C ALA A 144 5.06 -3.54 -4.05
N ARG A 145 4.06 -4.43 -4.16
CA ARG A 145 3.29 -4.65 -5.37
C ARG A 145 2.48 -3.43 -5.78
N ASP A 146 1.85 -2.77 -4.80
CA ASP A 146 1.12 -1.51 -5.00
C ASP A 146 2.03 -0.41 -5.56
N ARG A 147 3.20 -0.24 -4.94
CA ARG A 147 4.21 0.73 -5.38
C ARG A 147 4.71 0.42 -6.79
N ALA A 148 4.96 -0.86 -7.11
CA ALA A 148 5.47 -1.28 -8.41
C ALA A 148 4.40 -1.21 -9.52
N GLY A 149 3.13 -1.43 -9.18
CA GLY A 149 1.99 -1.34 -10.09
C GLY A 149 1.53 0.10 -10.33
N TYR A 150 1.81 1.02 -9.41
CA TYR A 150 1.54 2.43 -9.59
C TYR A 150 2.41 3.00 -10.73
N ARG A 151 1.74 3.44 -11.81
CA ARG A 151 2.34 4.27 -12.84
C ARG A 151 1.75 5.67 -12.71
N PRO A 152 2.56 6.72 -12.48
CA PRO A 152 2.05 8.08 -12.57
C PRO A 152 1.49 8.27 -13.98
N GLN A 153 0.22 8.69 -14.09
CA GLN A 153 -0.31 9.13 -15.38
C GLN A 153 0.47 10.40 -15.78
N PRO A 154 1.09 10.45 -16.97
CA PRO A 154 1.63 11.70 -17.46
C PRO A 154 0.46 12.67 -17.68
N GLU A 155 0.57 13.86 -17.08
CA GLU A 155 -0.30 15.01 -17.37
C GLU A 155 -0.22 15.43 -18.83
#